data_AF-A0A1W9N853-F1
#
_entry.id   AF-A0A1W9N853-F1
#
_cell.length_a   1.000
_cell.length_b   1.000
_cell.length_c   1.000
_cell.angle_alpha   90.00
_cell.angle_beta   90.00
_cell.angle_gamma   90.00
#
_symmetry.space_group_name_H-M   'P 1'
#
loop_
_entity.id
_entity.type
_entity.pdbx_description
1 polymer ?
#
loop_
_entity_poly.entity_id
_entity_poly.type
_entity_poly.pdbx_seq_one_letter_code
_entity_poly.pdbx_strand_id
1 'polypeptide(L)'
;MDPQHRILLVEGRNGFELAASYPADTAFRRPVFIRFINNDNFAVYETNNHIIALCTENYKQTHFNPAAAPLEWIDAADIGSSVMLGRNNERVILNMFTNHNLALFETALPPDMRSVKVGENKIFLIGQGRYATLKFFIL
;
A
#
# COMPACT_ATOMS: atom_id res chain seq x y z
N MET A 1 20.47 19.99 16.27
CA MET A 1 20.06 18.60 16.56
C MET A 1 20.08 17.86 15.24
N ASP A 2 20.79 16.74 15.16
CA ASP A 2 20.79 15.92 13.95
C ASP A 2 19.39 15.34 13.70
N PRO A 3 18.95 15.23 12.44
CA PRO A 3 17.66 14.63 12.13
C PRO A 3 17.61 13.20 12.67
N GLN A 4 16.47 12.79 13.21
CA GLN A 4 16.28 11.38 13.54
C GLN A 4 16.10 10.57 12.26
N HIS A 5 16.58 9.34 12.26
CA HIS A 5 16.47 8.44 11.11
C HIS A 5 15.66 7.19 11.46
N ARG A 6 14.85 6.74 10.49
CA ARG A 6 14.34 5.36 10.42
C ARG A 6 15.41 4.50 9.77
N ILE A 7 15.75 3.39 10.39
CA ILE A 7 16.71 2.42 9.85
C ILE A 7 15.96 1.18 9.37
N LEU A 8 16.37 0.69 8.21
CA LEU A 8 15.98 -0.62 7.71
C LEU A 8 17.12 -1.60 7.99
N LEU A 9 16.76 -2.69 8.65
CA LEU A 9 17.68 -3.78 8.93
C LEU A 9 17.26 -5.02 8.14
N VAL A 10 18.23 -5.76 7.62
CA VAL A 10 18.01 -7.04 6.93
C VAL A 10 18.67 -8.13 7.74
N GLU A 11 17.96 -9.25 7.91
CA GLU A 11 18.50 -10.43 8.58
C GLU A 11 19.49 -11.15 7.66
N GLY A 12 20.72 -11.31 8.13
CA GLY A 12 21.78 -12.08 7.51
C GLY A 12 22.23 -13.24 8.40
N ARG A 13 23.24 -13.99 7.92
CA ARG A 13 23.74 -15.18 8.64
C ARG A 13 24.26 -14.89 10.05
N ASN A 14 24.72 -13.66 10.31
CA ASN A 14 25.34 -13.25 11.57
C ASN A 14 24.51 -12.22 12.34
N GLY A 15 23.20 -12.12 12.07
CA GLY A 15 22.30 -11.16 12.69
C GLY A 15 21.84 -10.08 11.71
N PHE A 16 21.51 -8.89 12.23
CA PHE A 16 20.93 -7.81 11.43
C PHE A 16 21.98 -6.85 10.89
N GLU A 17 21.90 -6.56 9.59
CA GLU A 17 22.76 -5.59 8.90
C GLU A 17 21.95 -4.37 8.47
N LEU A 18 22.57 -3.18 8.49
CA LEU A 18 21.94 -1.95 8.04
C LEU A 18 21.82 -1.95 6.51
N ALA A 19 20.58 -1.96 6.01
CA ALA A 19 20.30 -1.90 4.58
C ALA A 19 20.08 -0.46 4.10
N ALA A 20 19.35 0.35 4.86
CA ALA A 20 19.06 1.74 4.50
C ALA A 20 18.75 2.61 5.73
N SER A 21 18.87 3.92 5.55
CA SER A 21 18.55 4.94 6.56
C SER A 21 17.83 6.11 5.91
N TYR A 22 16.69 6.51 6.49
CA TYR A 22 15.86 7.60 5.98
C TYR A 22 15.56 8.60 7.08
N PRO A 23 15.45 9.91 6.77
CA PRO A 23 14.95 10.87 7.72
C PRO A 23 13.58 10.45 8.28
N ALA A 24 13.39 10.60 9.59
CA ALA A 24 12.12 10.35 10.25
C ALA A 24 11.25 11.61 10.20
N ASP A 25 9.97 11.43 9.91
CA ASP A 25 8.99 12.53 9.87
C ASP A 25 8.64 13.06 11.27
N THR A 26 9.03 12.33 12.32
CA THR A 26 8.74 12.68 13.72
C THR A 26 10.01 12.66 14.56
N ALA A 27 10.11 13.59 15.50
CA ALA A 27 11.22 13.70 16.45
C ALA A 27 11.20 12.66 17.59
N PHE A 28 10.35 11.63 17.51
CA PHE A 28 10.24 10.61 18.55
C PHE A 28 10.54 9.22 17.97
N ARG A 29 11.37 8.46 18.68
CA ARG A 29 11.61 7.04 18.41
C ARG A 29 10.34 6.26 18.75
N ARG A 30 9.63 5.79 17.72
CA ARG A 30 8.46 4.92 17.87
C ARG A 30 8.58 3.74 16.91
N PRO A 31 8.11 2.54 17.32
CA PRO A 31 7.94 1.45 16.38
C PRO A 31 7.08 1.89 15.19
N VAL A 32 7.53 1.57 13.99
CA VAL A 32 6.74 1.71 12.77
C VAL A 32 6.12 0.36 12.48
N PHE A 33 4.80 0.32 12.42
CA PHE A 33 4.08 -0.91 12.12
C PHE A 33 3.93 -1.07 10.62
N ILE A 34 4.44 -2.19 10.10
CA ILE A 34 4.18 -2.62 8.73
C ILE A 34 2.69 -2.97 8.64
N ARG A 35 2.00 -2.34 7.70
CA ARG A 35 0.57 -2.50 7.46
C ARG A 35 0.27 -3.57 6.43
N PHE A 36 1.17 -3.75 5.48
CA PHE A 36 0.98 -4.67 4.37
C PHE A 36 2.33 -5.06 3.77
N ILE A 37 2.44 -6.31 3.29
CA ILE A 37 3.58 -6.82 2.54
C ILE A 37 3.00 -7.50 1.30
N ASN A 38 3.48 -7.17 0.11
CA ASN A 38 3.11 -7.83 -1.15
C ASN A 38 4.28 -8.67 -1.64
N ASN A 39 4.07 -10.00 -1.69
CA ASN A 39 4.97 -11.00 -2.31
C ASN A 39 6.46 -10.75 -2.04
N ASP A 40 6.79 -10.34 -0.81
CA ASP A 40 8.13 -9.97 -0.39
C ASP A 40 8.83 -8.87 -1.22
N ASN A 41 8.12 -8.18 -2.12
CA ASN A 41 8.65 -7.16 -3.04
C ASN A 41 8.55 -5.75 -2.47
N PHE A 42 7.50 -5.47 -1.69
CA PHE A 42 7.40 -4.22 -0.96
C PHE A 42 6.64 -4.35 0.36
N ALA A 43 7.02 -3.51 1.32
CA ALA A 43 6.36 -3.34 2.59
C ALA A 43 5.77 -1.93 2.68
N VAL A 44 4.53 -1.83 3.15
CA VAL A 44 3.83 -0.56 3.33
C VAL A 44 3.72 -0.25 4.81
N TYR A 45 3.97 1.00 5.17
CA TYR A 45 3.65 1.53 6.47
C TYR A 45 3.06 2.93 6.38
N GLU A 46 2.24 3.26 7.36
CA GLU A 46 1.52 4.53 7.41
C GLU A 46 2.25 5.51 8.33
N THR A 47 2.34 6.76 7.88
CA THR A 47 2.70 7.90 8.71
C THR A 47 1.49 8.81 8.91
N ASN A 48 1.62 9.85 9.72
CA ASN A 48 0.52 10.81 9.94
C ASN A 48 0.09 11.55 8.66
N ASN A 49 0.98 11.69 7.68
CA ASN A 49 0.77 12.58 6.54
C ASN A 49 0.72 11.85 5.19
N HIS A 50 1.34 10.68 5.12
CA HIS A 50 1.51 9.93 3.88
C HIS A 50 1.71 8.44 4.16
N ILE A 51 1.48 7.62 3.15
CA ILE A 51 1.82 6.21 3.16
C ILE A 51 3.22 6.06 2.57
N ILE A 52 4.06 5.21 3.14
CA ILE A 52 5.35 4.88 2.57
C ILE A 52 5.32 3.42 2.14
N ALA A 53 5.72 3.17 0.89
CA ALA A 53 6.13 1.84 0.48
C ALA A 53 7.64 1.77 0.34
N LEU A 54 8.19 0.69 0.87
CA LEU A 54 9.59 0.31 0.79
C LEU A 54 9.71 -0.87 -0.16
N CYS A 55 10.44 -0.70 -1.26
CA CYS A 55 10.84 -1.83 -2.09
C CYS A 55 11.96 -2.61 -1.37
N THR A 56 11.74 -3.90 -1.16
CA THR A 56 12.64 -4.79 -0.41
C THR A 56 13.88 -5.20 -1.21
N GLU A 57 13.81 -5.22 -2.54
CA GLU A 57 14.93 -5.61 -3.42
C GLU A 57 16.03 -4.55 -3.46
N ASN A 58 15.66 -3.26 -3.43
CA ASN A 58 16.59 -2.15 -3.65
C ASN A 58 16.56 -1.09 -2.54
N TYR A 59 15.78 -1.32 -1.50
CA TYR A 59 15.64 -0.43 -0.34
C TYR A 59 15.34 1.02 -0.75
N LYS A 60 14.46 1.21 -1.75
CA LYS A 60 13.94 2.54 -2.09
C LYS A 60 12.59 2.76 -1.43
N GLN A 61 12.43 3.92 -0.81
CA GLN A 61 11.15 4.39 -0.30
C GLN A 61 10.44 5.26 -1.34
N THR A 62 9.13 5.06 -1.47
CA THR A 62 8.23 5.90 -2.24
C THR A 62 7.12 6.41 -1.32
N HIS A 63 6.84 7.70 -1.40
CA HIS A 63 5.78 8.34 -0.60
C HIS A 63 4.51 8.43 -1.43
N PHE A 64 3.39 8.02 -0.86
CA PHE A 64 2.06 8.18 -1.42
C PHE A 64 1.23 9.12 -0.59
N ASN A 65 0.54 10.02 -1.29
CA ASN A 65 -0.50 10.85 -0.72
C ASN A 65 -1.83 10.37 -1.30
N PRO A 66 -2.36 9.22 -0.85
CA PRO A 66 -3.65 8.75 -1.35
C PRO A 66 -4.73 9.79 -1.03
N ALA A 67 -5.73 9.93 -1.90
CA ALA A 67 -6.84 10.86 -1.65
C ALA A 67 -7.74 10.44 -0.45
N ALA A 68 -7.43 9.32 0.20
CA ALA A 68 -8.20 8.75 1.30
C ALA A 68 -7.30 8.06 2.32
N ALA A 69 -7.72 8.10 3.59
CA ALA A 69 -7.03 7.37 4.65
C ALA A 69 -7.21 5.85 4.44
N PRO A 70 -6.16 5.03 4.57
CA PRO A 70 -6.23 3.60 4.35
C PRO A 70 -7.17 2.92 5.35
N LEU A 71 -7.96 1.97 4.86
CA LEU A 71 -8.80 1.08 5.66
C LEU A 71 -8.33 -0.37 5.53
N GLU A 72 -8.02 -0.80 4.32
CA GLU A 72 -7.68 -2.19 4.01
C GLU A 72 -6.70 -2.24 2.83
N TRP A 73 -5.77 -3.18 2.91
CA TRP A 73 -4.89 -3.56 1.81
C TRP A 73 -5.22 -4.97 1.37
N ILE A 74 -5.33 -5.16 0.07
CA ILE A 74 -5.64 -6.44 -0.56
C ILE A 74 -4.53 -6.74 -1.56
N ASP A 75 -3.94 -7.92 -1.40
CA ASP A 75 -2.99 -8.42 -2.38
C ASP A 75 -3.70 -8.78 -3.69
N ALA A 76 -3.16 -8.29 -4.79
CA ALA A 76 -3.63 -8.54 -6.14
C ALA A 76 -2.48 -9.07 -7.02
N ALA A 77 -1.74 -10.02 -6.47
CA ALA A 77 -0.59 -10.69 -7.06
C ALA A 77 -0.82 -11.13 -8.52
N ASP A 78 -1.99 -11.72 -8.80
CA ASP A 78 -2.32 -12.26 -10.14
C ASP A 78 -2.30 -11.18 -11.24
N ILE A 79 -2.55 -9.92 -10.88
CA ILE A 79 -2.50 -8.76 -11.79
C ILE A 79 -1.26 -7.88 -11.55
N GLY A 80 -0.27 -8.38 -10.81
CA GLY A 80 0.97 -7.67 -10.54
C GLY A 80 0.78 -6.32 -9.83
N SER A 81 -0.26 -6.25 -8.99
CA SER A 81 -0.67 -5.00 -8.34
C SER A 81 -1.05 -5.22 -6.87
N SER A 82 -1.30 -4.13 -6.16
CA SER A 82 -1.98 -4.13 -4.88
C SER A 82 -3.13 -3.16 -4.87
N VAL A 83 -4.14 -3.48 -4.08
CA VAL A 83 -5.34 -2.67 -3.93
C VAL A 83 -5.40 -2.13 -2.52
N MET A 84 -5.63 -0.83 -2.38
CA MET A 84 -5.93 -0.19 -1.11
C MET A 84 -7.35 0.34 -1.14
N LEU A 85 -8.17 -0.06 -0.18
CA LEU A 85 -9.41 0.61 0.13
C LEU A 85 -9.12 1.69 1.16
N GLY A 86 -9.53 2.92 0.86
CA GLY A 86 -9.44 4.05 1.77
C GLY A 86 -10.80 4.71 2.01
N ARG A 87 -10.89 5.60 2.99
CA ARG A 87 -12.08 6.41 3.25
C ARG A 87 -11.76 7.91 3.21
N ASN A 88 -12.62 8.66 2.53
CA ASN A 88 -12.60 10.12 2.48
C ASN A 88 -14.04 10.65 2.54
N ASN A 89 -14.37 11.47 3.55
CA ASN A 89 -15.65 12.19 3.66
C ASN A 89 -16.87 11.34 3.27
N GLU A 90 -17.02 10.19 3.93
CA GLU A 90 -18.09 9.18 3.73
C GLU A 90 -18.00 8.28 2.49
N ARG A 91 -17.06 8.54 1.57
CA ARG A 91 -16.83 7.68 0.39
C ARG A 91 -15.70 6.71 0.66
N VAL A 92 -15.87 5.47 0.17
CA VAL A 92 -14.76 4.51 0.06
C VAL A 92 -14.08 4.75 -1.27
N ILE A 93 -12.76 4.90 -1.26
CA ILE A 93 -11.93 5.07 -2.44
C ILE A 93 -11.15 3.79 -2.66
N LEU A 94 -11.16 3.26 -3.88
CA LEU A 94 -10.28 2.18 -4.30
C LEU A 94 -9.08 2.78 -5.00
N ASN A 95 -7.89 2.46 -4.49
CA ASN A 95 -6.60 2.77 -5.08
C ASN A 95 -5.94 1.48 -5.56
N MET A 96 -5.26 1.53 -6.69
CA MET A 96 -4.42 0.45 -7.18
C MET A 96 -3.00 0.93 -7.42
N PHE A 97 -2.05 0.11 -7.02
CA PHE A 97 -0.62 0.36 -7.18
C PHE A 97 0.02 -0.80 -7.92
N THR A 98 1.01 -0.52 -8.77
CA THR A 98 1.91 -1.56 -9.30
C THR A 98 2.73 -2.20 -8.18
N ASN A 99 3.33 -3.36 -8.47
CA ASN A 99 4.39 -3.95 -7.64
C ASN A 99 5.63 -3.06 -7.45
N HIS A 100 5.77 -1.99 -8.26
CA HIS A 100 6.83 -1.00 -8.15
C HIS A 100 6.37 0.30 -7.49
N ASN A 101 5.26 0.24 -6.74
CA ASN A 101 4.78 1.36 -5.93
C ASN A 101 4.42 2.60 -6.76
N LEU A 102 3.82 2.39 -7.94
CA LEU A 102 3.24 3.46 -8.77
C LEU A 102 1.72 3.36 -8.76
N ALA A 103 1.03 4.47 -8.47
CA ALA A 103 -0.43 4.53 -8.56
C ALA A 103 -0.88 4.32 -10.01
N LEU A 104 -1.69 3.29 -10.23
CA LEU A 104 -2.27 2.96 -11.53
C LEU A 104 -3.67 3.57 -11.69
N PHE A 105 -4.43 3.57 -10.60
CA PHE A 105 -5.86 3.85 -10.65
C PHE A 105 -6.37 4.30 -9.28
N GLU A 106 -7.24 5.32 -9.29
CA GLU A 106 -7.98 5.78 -8.12
C GLU A 106 -9.44 6.01 -8.52
N THR A 107 -10.39 5.51 -7.73
CA THR A 107 -11.81 5.76 -7.97
C THR A 107 -12.63 5.73 -6.69
N ALA A 108 -13.67 6.57 -6.63
CA ALA A 108 -14.67 6.48 -5.58
C ALA A 108 -15.60 5.29 -5.85
N LEU A 109 -15.71 4.39 -4.88
CA LEU A 109 -16.67 3.29 -4.94
C LEU A 109 -18.09 3.81 -4.72
N PRO A 110 -19.09 3.22 -5.40
CA PRO A 110 -20.48 3.51 -5.11
C PRO A 110 -20.84 3.26 -3.64
N PRO A 111 -21.74 4.07 -3.05
CA PRO A 111 -22.01 4.05 -1.60
C PRO A 111 -22.67 2.76 -1.09
N ASP A 112 -23.27 1.96 -1.97
CA ASP A 112 -23.89 0.68 -1.66
C ASP A 112 -22.93 -0.52 -1.82
N MET A 113 -21.66 -0.27 -2.14
CA MET A 113 -20.64 -1.32 -2.21
C MET A 113 -20.35 -1.87 -0.82
N ARG A 114 -20.38 -3.19 -0.70
CA ARG A 114 -20.22 -3.92 0.57
C ARG A 114 -18.92 -4.69 0.66
N SER A 115 -18.39 -5.14 -0.48
CA SER A 115 -17.14 -5.88 -0.51
C SER A 115 -16.43 -5.72 -1.83
N VAL A 116 -15.11 -5.90 -1.77
CA VAL A 116 -14.22 -5.96 -2.93
C VAL A 116 -13.56 -7.33 -2.92
N LYS A 117 -13.56 -8.01 -4.06
CA LYS A 117 -12.83 -9.27 -4.25
C LYS A 117 -11.90 -9.15 -5.44
N VAL A 118 -10.68 -9.63 -5.27
CA VAL A 118 -9.70 -9.75 -6.35
C VAL A 118 -9.81 -11.16 -6.93
N GLY A 119 -9.73 -11.26 -8.25
CA GLY A 119 -9.50 -12.51 -8.97
C GLY A 119 -8.49 -12.29 -10.09
N GLU A 120 -8.16 -13.36 -10.82
CA GLU A 120 -6.99 -13.43 -11.72
C GLU A 120 -6.71 -12.19 -12.58
N ASN A 121 -7.73 -11.63 -13.23
CA ASN A 121 -7.60 -10.41 -14.04
C ASN A 121 -8.71 -9.37 -13.79
N LYS A 122 -9.36 -9.48 -12.63
CA LYS A 122 -10.57 -8.72 -12.32
C LYS A 122 -10.62 -8.32 -10.86
N ILE A 123 -11.18 -7.14 -10.63
CA ILE A 123 -11.67 -6.74 -9.33
C ILE A 123 -13.19 -6.70 -9.38
N PHE A 124 -13.82 -7.46 -8.50
CA PHE A 124 -15.26 -7.49 -8.31
C PHE A 124 -15.65 -6.51 -7.21
N LEU A 125 -16.51 -5.57 -7.55
CA LEU A 125 -17.12 -4.63 -6.64
C LEU A 125 -18.56 -5.11 -6.39
N ILE A 126 -18.84 -5.61 -5.19
CA ILE A 126 -20.11 -6.26 -4.87
C ILE A 126 -20.92 -5.32 -3.98
N GLY A 127 -22.05 -4.85 -4.51
CA GLY A 127 -23.00 -3.97 -3.82
C GLY A 127 -24.34 -4.66 -3.53
N GLN A 128 -25.29 -3.89 -3.03
CA GLN A 128 -26.63 -4.40 -2.72
C GLN A 128 -27.47 -4.52 -4.02
N GLY A 129 -27.56 -5.74 -4.55
CA GLY A 129 -28.35 -6.02 -5.77
C GLY A 129 -27.65 -5.64 -7.08
N ARG A 130 -26.38 -5.22 -7.03
CA ARG A 130 -25.55 -4.98 -8.21
C ARG A 130 -24.12 -5.44 -7.99
N TYR A 131 -23.46 -5.78 -9.09
CA TYR A 131 -22.02 -5.99 -9.12
C TYR A 131 -21.42 -5.17 -10.25
N ALA A 132 -20.23 -4.62 -10.02
CA ALA A 132 -19.40 -4.05 -11.05
C ALA A 132 -18.09 -4.83 -11.13
N THR A 133 -17.44 -4.78 -12.28
CA THR A 133 -16.17 -5.48 -12.48
C THR A 133 -15.20 -4.55 -13.18
N LEU A 134 -14.04 -4.36 -12.57
CA LEU A 134 -12.89 -3.75 -13.22
C LEU A 134 -12.08 -4.88 -13.83
N LYS A 135 -11.95 -4.91 -15.16
CA LYS A 135 -11.16 -5.91 -15.88
C LYS A 135 -9.88 -5.28 -16.37
N PHE A 136 -8.77 -5.96 -16.12
CA PHE A 136 -7.44 -5.52 -16.53
C PHE A 136 -7.01 -6.33 -17.75
N PHE A 137 -6.42 -5.63 -18.72
CA PHE A 137 -5.85 -6.22 -19.90
C PHE A 137 -4.34 -5.99 -19.84
N ILE A 138 -3.58 -7.08 -19.75
CA ILE A 138 -2.13 -7.02 -19.93
C ILE A 138 -1.92 -6.92 -21.45
N LEU A 139 -1.36 -5.80 -21.89
CA LEU A 139 -0.99 -5.53 -23.28
C LEU A 139 0.41 -6.07 -23.58
#